data_AF-A0A060CPK6-F1
#
_entry.id   AF-A0A060CPK6-F1
#
_cell.length_a   1.000
_cell.length_b   1.000
_cell.length_c   1.000
_cell.angle_alpha   90.00
_cell.angle_beta   90.00
_cell.angle_gamma   90.00
#
_symmetry.space_group_name_H-M   'P 1'
#
loop_
_entity.id
_entity.type
_entity.pdbx_description
1 polymer ?
#
loop_
_entity_poly.entity_id
_entity_poly.type
_entity_poly.pdbx_seq_one_letter_code
_entity_poly.pdbx_strand_id
1 'polypeptide(L)'
;SSVNFVTAHDGFTLRDVVTYDLKHNEANGERNRDGADDNRSWNHGYEGETDDEAINAARRRTMRNMMATLVLSTGTPMLMAGDEMGRTQQGNNNAYCQDGPISWVHWTELEEWGDQLDLTRTLLALRAAHPVLRPTRFRSRSEVIGADGECLGRTESAWFSEHGTEMTL
;
A
#
# COMPACT_ATOMS: atom_id res chain seq x y z
N SER A 1 -17.61 3.74 7.93
CA SER A 1 -16.21 4.19 7.97
C SER A 1 -15.32 2.98 7.78
N SER A 2 -14.25 3.06 6.97
CA SER A 2 -13.32 1.95 6.69
C SER A 2 -11.90 2.40 6.95
N VAL A 3 -11.11 1.56 7.63
CA VAL A 3 -9.65 1.69 7.71
C VAL A 3 -9.05 0.72 6.71
N ASN A 4 -8.37 1.25 5.70
CA ASN A 4 -7.74 0.44 4.66
C ASN A 4 -6.26 0.30 5.00
N PHE A 5 -5.70 -0.89 4.79
CA PHE A 5 -4.28 -1.16 4.94
C PHE A 5 -3.88 -2.29 3.98
N VAL A 6 -2.61 -2.31 3.61
CA VAL A 6 -2.00 -3.43 2.84
C VAL A 6 -1.14 -4.26 3.77
N THR A 7 -0.46 -3.60 4.69
CA THR A 7 0.50 -4.13 5.65
C THR A 7 0.16 -3.66 7.05
N ALA A 8 0.58 -4.42 8.05
CA ALA A 8 0.41 -4.10 9.46
C ALA A 8 1.63 -4.61 10.24
N HIS A 9 1.56 -4.59 11.58
CA HIS A 9 2.57 -5.24 12.43
C HIS A 9 2.48 -6.76 12.39
N ASP A 10 1.30 -7.30 12.11
CA ASP A 10 1.09 -8.71 11.82
C ASP A 10 1.30 -8.94 10.32
N GLY A 11 2.16 -9.89 9.97
CA GLY A 11 2.49 -10.22 8.59
C GLY A 11 3.76 -9.52 8.10
N PHE A 12 3.93 -9.50 6.77
CA PHE A 12 5.08 -8.90 6.12
C PHE A 12 4.99 -7.36 6.11
N THR A 13 6.16 -6.72 6.03
CA THR A 13 6.29 -5.31 5.62
C THR A 13 6.01 -5.15 4.12
N LEU A 14 5.87 -3.91 3.63
CA LEU A 14 5.63 -3.68 2.21
C LEU A 14 6.76 -4.17 1.31
N ARG A 15 8.02 -4.08 1.77
CA ARG A 15 9.17 -4.65 1.07
C ARG A 15 9.10 -6.17 1.09
N ASP A 16 8.78 -6.76 2.23
CA ASP A 16 8.81 -8.22 2.36
C ASP A 16 7.67 -8.90 1.57
N VAL A 17 6.51 -8.26 1.43
CA VAL A 17 5.39 -8.74 0.59
C VAL A 17 5.81 -8.95 -0.88
N VAL A 18 6.79 -8.20 -1.38
CA VAL A 18 7.29 -8.32 -2.77
C VAL A 18 8.61 -9.08 -2.87
N THR A 19 9.19 -9.47 -1.74
CA THR A 19 10.54 -10.08 -1.67
C THR A 19 10.48 -11.55 -1.25
N TYR A 20 9.45 -11.97 -0.52
CA TYR A 20 9.35 -13.31 0.06
C TYR A 20 7.99 -13.96 -0.23
N ASP A 21 8.00 -15.20 -0.70
CA ASP A 21 6.81 -16.06 -0.80
C ASP A 21 6.60 -16.88 0.49
N LEU A 22 7.69 -17.19 1.19
CA LEU A 22 7.66 -17.97 2.42
C LEU A 22 8.02 -17.11 3.62
N LYS A 23 7.43 -17.42 4.77
CA LYS A 23 7.84 -16.82 6.04
C LYS A 23 9.18 -17.39 6.51
N HIS A 24 10.02 -16.54 7.06
CA HIS A 24 11.35 -16.83 7.61
C HIS A 24 11.38 -16.40 9.09
N ASN A 25 10.55 -17.07 9.91
CA ASN A 25 10.38 -16.76 11.34
C ASN A 25 11.35 -17.55 12.23
N GLU A 26 12.42 -18.14 11.69
CA GLU A 26 13.36 -18.99 12.43
C GLU A 26 13.95 -18.30 13.66
N ALA A 27 14.19 -16.98 13.55
CA ALA A 27 14.70 -16.16 14.64
C ALA A 27 13.78 -16.12 15.88
N ASN A 28 12.50 -16.45 15.73
CA ASN A 28 11.53 -16.45 16.83
C ASN A 28 11.67 -17.68 17.75
N GLY A 29 12.42 -18.71 17.34
CA GLY A 29 12.69 -19.90 18.16
C GLY A 29 11.57 -20.95 18.15
N GLU A 30 10.50 -20.75 17.38
CA GLU A 30 9.36 -21.68 17.28
C GLU A 30 9.44 -22.66 16.10
N ARG A 31 10.63 -22.78 15.49
CA ARG A 31 10.89 -23.61 14.30
C ARG A 31 10.00 -23.23 13.11
N ASN A 32 9.83 -21.92 12.89
CA ASN A 32 9.07 -21.33 11.79
C ASN A 32 7.58 -21.77 11.75
N ARG A 33 7.01 -22.15 12.91
CA ARG A 33 5.60 -22.56 13.01
C ARG A 33 4.65 -21.41 13.26
N ASP A 34 5.16 -20.32 13.84
CA ASP A 34 4.43 -19.12 14.16
C ASP A 34 4.23 -18.22 12.93
N GLY A 35 3.32 -17.24 13.02
CA GLY A 35 2.96 -16.36 11.89
C GLY A 35 2.03 -17.02 10.86
N ALA A 36 1.48 -16.20 9.95
CA ALA A 36 0.55 -16.65 8.91
C ALA A 36 1.28 -17.40 7.78
N ASP A 37 0.63 -18.41 7.18
CA ASP A 37 1.15 -19.14 6.02
C ASP A 37 0.63 -18.60 4.67
N ASP A 38 -0.50 -17.88 4.68
CA ASP A 38 -1.09 -17.25 3.48
C ASP A 38 -0.90 -15.73 3.54
N ASN A 39 0.25 -15.25 3.06
CA ASN A 39 0.60 -13.83 3.04
C ASN A 39 0.12 -13.09 1.79
N ARG A 40 -0.34 -13.81 0.76
CA ARG A 40 -0.66 -13.25 -0.57
C ARG A 40 0.49 -12.40 -1.15
N SER A 41 1.72 -12.81 -0.86
CA SER A 41 2.94 -12.18 -1.34
C SER A 41 3.36 -12.73 -2.71
N TRP A 42 4.31 -12.05 -3.34
CA TRP A 42 4.95 -12.52 -4.56
C TRP A 42 6.40 -12.03 -4.61
N ASN A 43 7.36 -12.93 -4.50
CA ASN A 43 8.80 -12.65 -4.48
C ASN A 43 9.40 -12.21 -5.84
N HIS A 44 8.58 -12.11 -6.88
CA HIS A 44 8.98 -11.76 -8.24
C HIS A 44 9.93 -12.75 -8.94
N GLY A 45 9.98 -14.00 -8.48
CA GLY A 45 10.73 -15.10 -9.08
C GLY A 45 12.04 -15.44 -8.37
N TYR A 46 12.39 -14.75 -7.29
CA TYR A 46 13.56 -15.04 -6.47
C TYR A 46 13.24 -14.83 -5.00
N GLU A 47 13.51 -15.80 -4.13
CA GLU A 47 13.21 -15.70 -2.70
C GLU A 47 14.28 -14.87 -1.98
N GLY A 48 13.89 -13.75 -1.36
CA GLY A 48 14.80 -12.88 -0.64
C GLY A 48 15.48 -11.80 -1.49
N GLU A 49 16.44 -11.10 -0.88
CA GLU A 49 17.24 -10.04 -1.52
C GLU A 49 18.10 -10.62 -2.67
N THR A 50 18.28 -9.83 -3.74
CA THR A 50 18.99 -10.24 -4.95
C THR A 50 19.65 -9.04 -5.63
N ASP A 51 20.71 -9.29 -6.39
CA ASP A 51 21.38 -8.29 -7.23
C ASP A 51 20.77 -8.20 -8.64
N ASP A 52 19.75 -9.01 -8.95
CA ASP A 52 19.06 -8.96 -10.24
C ASP A 52 18.24 -7.66 -10.37
N GLU A 53 18.74 -6.74 -11.19
CA GLU A 53 18.14 -5.43 -11.43
C GLU A 53 16.70 -5.51 -11.96
N ALA A 54 16.37 -6.52 -12.78
CA ALA A 54 15.03 -6.66 -13.36
C ALA A 54 14.00 -7.07 -12.30
N ILE A 55 14.39 -7.97 -11.39
CA ILE A 55 13.56 -8.37 -10.25
C ILE A 55 13.37 -7.17 -9.31
N ASN A 56 14.46 -6.48 -8.95
CA ASN A 56 14.39 -5.34 -8.04
C ASN A 56 13.54 -4.19 -8.60
N ALA A 57 13.64 -3.91 -9.90
CA ALA A 57 12.78 -2.93 -10.57
C ALA A 57 11.29 -3.34 -10.53
N ALA A 58 10.99 -4.64 -10.72
CA ALA A 58 9.63 -5.15 -10.63
C ALA A 58 9.06 -5.03 -9.21
N ARG A 59 9.85 -5.37 -8.18
CA ARG A 59 9.50 -5.23 -6.76
C ARG A 59 9.19 -3.78 -6.40
N ARG A 60 10.10 -2.85 -6.75
CA ARG A 60 9.89 -1.41 -6.54
C ARG A 60 8.59 -0.93 -7.20
N ARG A 61 8.32 -1.37 -8.43
CA ARG A 61 7.05 -1.04 -9.12
C ARG A 61 5.83 -1.55 -8.36
N THR A 62 5.85 -2.80 -7.90
CA THR A 62 4.73 -3.40 -7.13
C THR A 62 4.50 -2.66 -5.81
N MET A 63 5.56 -2.35 -5.06
CA MET A 63 5.45 -1.56 -3.82
C MET A 63 4.81 -0.19 -4.07
N ARG A 64 5.23 0.51 -5.13
CA ARG A 64 4.65 1.80 -5.53
C ARG A 64 3.18 1.67 -5.91
N ASN A 65 2.80 0.60 -6.63
CA ASN A 65 1.42 0.32 -6.96
C ASN A 65 0.55 0.09 -5.72
N MET A 66 1.04 -0.69 -4.75
CA MET A 66 0.34 -0.95 -3.49
C MET A 66 0.19 0.32 -2.65
N MET A 67 1.26 1.10 -2.50
CA MET A 67 1.24 2.38 -1.77
C MET A 67 0.26 3.38 -2.42
N ALA A 68 0.31 3.53 -3.75
CA ALA A 68 -0.61 4.38 -4.48
C ALA A 68 -2.06 3.91 -4.33
N THR A 69 -2.32 2.61 -4.45
CA THR A 69 -3.66 2.04 -4.28
C THR A 69 -4.20 2.33 -2.88
N LEU A 70 -3.39 2.12 -1.85
CA LEU A 70 -3.76 2.39 -0.46
C LEU A 70 -4.08 3.87 -0.22
N VAL A 71 -3.15 4.75 -0.59
CA VAL A 71 -3.26 6.19 -0.31
C VAL A 71 -4.33 6.87 -1.16
N LEU A 72 -4.59 6.41 -2.39
CA LEU A 72 -5.58 7.03 -3.28
C LEU A 72 -6.97 6.41 -3.16
N SER A 73 -7.12 5.28 -2.48
CA SER A 73 -8.43 4.67 -2.24
C SER A 73 -9.33 5.54 -1.35
N THR A 74 -10.64 5.35 -1.51
CA THR A 74 -11.65 5.91 -0.59
C THR A 74 -11.56 5.21 0.77
N GLY A 75 -11.64 5.97 1.86
CA GLY A 75 -11.54 5.47 3.23
C GLY A 75 -10.43 6.15 4.02
N THR A 76 -9.99 5.56 5.13
CA THR A 76 -8.86 6.06 5.92
C THR A 76 -7.67 5.11 5.72
N PRO A 77 -6.61 5.51 5.00
CA PRO A 77 -5.42 4.67 4.86
C PRO A 77 -4.64 4.61 6.18
N MET A 78 -4.21 3.42 6.57
CA MET A 78 -3.24 3.18 7.62
C MET A 78 -1.92 2.74 6.98
N LEU A 79 -0.83 3.45 7.30
CA LEU A 79 0.52 3.09 6.86
C LEU A 79 1.25 2.39 8.01
N MET A 80 1.91 1.29 7.71
CA MET A 80 2.82 0.63 8.65
C MET A 80 4.14 1.38 8.70
N ALA A 81 4.66 1.61 9.92
CA ALA A 81 5.86 2.42 10.11
C ALA A 81 7.07 1.79 9.42
N GLY A 82 7.73 2.56 8.55
CA GLY A 82 8.92 2.18 7.80
C GLY A 82 8.63 1.69 6.39
N ASP A 83 7.39 1.39 6.02
CA ASP A 83 7.04 0.99 4.65
C ASP A 83 7.27 2.12 3.63
N GLU A 84 7.18 3.37 4.09
CA GLU A 84 7.51 4.54 3.29
C GLU A 84 9.00 4.63 2.94
N MET A 85 9.86 3.88 3.63
CA MET A 85 11.32 3.91 3.47
C MET A 85 11.95 2.52 3.27
N GLY A 86 11.17 1.54 2.82
CA GLY A 86 11.70 0.22 2.45
C GLY A 86 12.10 -0.66 3.64
N ARG A 87 11.47 -0.49 4.81
CA ARG A 87 11.69 -1.37 5.97
C ARG A 87 11.45 -2.84 5.61
N THR A 88 12.38 -3.69 6.02
CA THR A 88 12.30 -5.14 5.92
C THR A 88 12.41 -5.78 7.30
N GLN A 89 11.75 -6.91 7.49
CA GLN A 89 11.94 -7.84 8.61
C GLN A 89 12.64 -9.12 8.14
N GLN A 90 13.28 -9.07 6.96
CA GLN A 90 14.02 -10.16 6.32
C GLN A 90 13.16 -11.41 6.09
N GLY A 91 11.88 -11.20 5.79
CA GLY A 91 10.93 -12.29 5.60
C GLY A 91 10.36 -12.84 6.92
N ASN A 92 10.67 -12.25 8.07
CA ASN A 92 9.98 -12.57 9.31
C ASN A 92 8.62 -11.85 9.34
N ASN A 93 7.53 -12.60 9.20
CA ASN A 93 6.17 -12.06 9.15
C ASN A 93 5.48 -12.01 10.52
N ASN A 94 6.23 -12.27 11.60
CA ASN A 94 5.73 -12.33 12.95
C ASN A 94 6.81 -11.93 13.96
N ALA A 95 7.45 -10.78 13.77
CA ALA A 95 8.61 -10.35 14.57
C ALA A 95 8.25 -9.87 16.00
N TYR A 96 7.29 -10.52 16.67
CA TYR A 96 6.72 -10.08 17.95
C TYR A 96 7.70 -10.14 19.13
N CYS A 97 8.64 -11.10 19.09
CA CYS A 97 9.64 -11.32 20.13
C CYS A 97 11.03 -10.77 19.74
N GLN A 98 11.14 -10.09 18.60
CA GLN A 98 12.40 -9.54 18.11
C GLN A 98 12.56 -8.11 18.63
N ASP A 99 13.43 -7.91 19.62
CA ASP A 99 13.95 -6.60 19.99
C ASP A 99 15.37 -6.43 19.43
N GLY A 100 15.46 -6.06 18.15
CA GLY A 100 16.73 -6.01 17.45
C GLY A 100 16.60 -5.55 15.99
N PRO A 101 17.70 -5.63 15.20
CA PRO A 101 17.73 -5.17 13.82
C PRO A 101 16.64 -5.74 12.90
N ILE A 102 16.06 -6.91 13.21
CA ILE A 102 14.92 -7.46 12.45
C ILE A 102 13.68 -6.56 12.59
N SER A 103 13.44 -5.97 13.77
CA SER A 103 12.24 -5.18 14.04
C SER A 103 12.47 -3.67 14.05
N TRP A 104 13.71 -3.20 14.14
CA TRP A 104 14.01 -1.77 14.17
C TRP A 104 13.65 -1.06 12.85
N VAL A 105 13.37 0.24 12.94
CA VAL A 105 13.26 1.13 11.77
C VAL A 105 14.66 1.67 11.48
N HIS A 106 15.25 1.22 10.37
CA HIS A 106 16.60 1.62 9.97
C HIS A 106 16.56 2.90 9.14
N TRP A 107 16.89 4.04 9.77
CA TRP A 107 16.91 5.34 9.10
C TRP A 107 17.99 5.44 8.00
N THR A 108 18.99 4.56 8.01
CA THR A 108 20.02 4.47 6.98
C THR A 108 19.49 3.94 5.64
N GLU A 109 18.36 3.23 5.63
CA GLU A 109 17.72 2.72 4.41
C GLU A 109 17.25 3.85 3.48
N LEU A 110 17.15 5.09 3.98
CA LEU A 110 16.79 6.27 3.19
C LEU A 110 17.75 6.53 2.02
N GLU A 111 19.01 6.09 2.12
CA GLU A 111 19.97 6.22 1.03
C GLU A 111 19.55 5.38 -0.19
N GLU A 112 18.94 4.21 0.04
CA GLU A 112 18.51 3.29 -1.02
C GLU A 112 17.02 3.46 -1.42
N TRP A 113 16.19 3.86 -0.46
CA TRP A 113 14.73 3.90 -0.57
C TRP A 113 14.13 5.31 -0.50
N GLY A 114 14.95 6.36 -0.63
CA GLY A 114 14.48 7.74 -0.62
C GLY A 114 13.42 8.04 -1.70
N ASP A 115 13.50 7.35 -2.84
CA ASP A 115 12.55 7.45 -3.95
C ASP A 115 11.14 6.94 -3.60
N GLN A 116 11.03 5.97 -2.69
CA GLN A 116 9.77 5.46 -2.15
C GLN A 116 9.17 6.44 -1.14
N LEU A 117 10.01 7.08 -0.32
CA LEU A 117 9.58 8.09 0.64
C LEU A 117 9.03 9.32 -0.07
N ASP A 118 9.70 9.78 -1.12
CA ASP A 118 9.27 10.92 -1.92
C ASP A 118 7.95 10.64 -2.65
N LEU A 119 7.76 9.42 -3.16
CA LEU A 119 6.46 8.99 -3.70
C LEU A 119 5.38 9.05 -2.61
N THR A 120 5.65 8.46 -1.44
CA THR A 120 4.67 8.40 -0.35
C THR A 120 4.25 9.80 0.10
N ARG A 121 5.22 10.72 0.26
CA ARG A 121 4.96 12.14 0.55
C ARG A 121 4.11 12.80 -0.54
N THR A 122 4.43 12.55 -1.81
CA THR A 122 3.68 13.10 -2.94
C THR A 122 2.22 12.61 -2.94
N LEU A 123 1.99 11.32 -2.73
CA LEU A 123 0.66 10.73 -2.67
C LEU A 123 -0.16 11.28 -1.49
N LEU A 124 0.46 11.44 -0.31
CA LEU A 124 -0.20 12.01 0.86
C LEU A 124 -0.54 13.50 0.65
N ALA A 125 0.35 14.27 0.03
CA ALA A 125 0.08 15.66 -0.32
C ALA A 125 -1.08 15.77 -1.32
N LEU A 126 -1.11 14.89 -2.33
CA LEU A 126 -2.22 14.79 -3.28
C LEU A 126 -3.55 14.47 -2.57
N ARG A 127 -3.55 13.45 -1.70
CA ARG A 127 -4.72 13.08 -0.88
C ARG A 127 -5.21 14.24 -0.01
N ALA A 128 -4.29 15.00 0.60
CA ALA A 128 -4.63 16.15 1.43
C ALA A 128 -5.27 17.27 0.59
N ALA A 129 -4.67 17.59 -0.55
CA ALA A 129 -5.11 18.67 -1.45
C ALA A 129 -6.46 18.41 -2.14
N HIS A 130 -6.82 17.14 -2.38
CA HIS A 130 -8.03 16.80 -3.14
C HIS A 130 -9.10 16.11 -2.26
N PRO A 131 -10.17 16.82 -1.85
CA PRO A 131 -11.28 16.25 -1.07
C PRO A 131 -11.96 15.04 -1.73
N VAL A 132 -11.85 14.94 -3.07
CA VAL A 132 -12.35 13.84 -3.89
C VAL A 132 -11.82 12.46 -3.43
N LEU A 133 -10.62 12.43 -2.83
CA LEU A 133 -9.95 11.23 -2.30
C LEU A 133 -10.32 10.94 -0.83
N ARG A 134 -10.98 11.89 -0.14
CA ARG A 134 -11.39 11.79 1.27
C ARG A 134 -12.91 11.98 1.43
N PRO A 135 -13.74 11.24 0.69
CA PRO A 135 -15.19 11.44 0.77
C PRO A 135 -15.72 11.02 2.14
N THR A 136 -16.69 11.77 2.67
CA THR A 136 -17.36 11.49 3.96
C THR A 136 -18.53 10.53 3.83
N ARG A 137 -18.96 10.27 2.59
CA ARG A 137 -20.06 9.35 2.23
C ARG A 137 -19.67 8.53 1.01
N PHE A 138 -20.23 7.33 0.90
CA PHE A 138 -20.13 6.56 -0.34
C PHE A 138 -20.79 7.33 -1.47
N ARG A 139 -20.20 7.26 -2.66
CA ARG A 139 -20.78 7.86 -3.85
C ARG A 139 -21.92 6.98 -4.34
N SER A 140 -23.02 7.60 -4.70
CA SER A 140 -24.13 6.95 -5.40
C SER A 140 -24.33 7.56 -6.77
N ARG A 141 -25.00 6.86 -7.69
CA ARG A 141 -25.36 7.39 -9.00
C ARG A 141 -26.57 8.35 -8.93
N SER A 142 -26.68 9.11 -7.85
CA SER A 142 -27.70 10.14 -7.67
C SER A 142 -27.32 11.41 -8.41
N GLU A 143 -28.32 12.12 -8.92
CA GLU A 143 -28.11 13.44 -9.50
C GLU A 143 -27.54 14.41 -8.47
N VAL A 144 -26.59 15.23 -8.93
CA VAL A 144 -26.03 16.31 -8.12
C VAL A 144 -27.02 17.47 -8.14
N ILE A 145 -27.52 17.83 -6.97
CA ILE A 145 -28.39 18.98 -6.78
C ILE A 145 -27.54 20.21 -6.46
N GLY A 146 -27.80 21.32 -7.14
CA GLY A 146 -27.17 22.61 -6.93
C GLY A 146 -27.58 23.25 -5.60
N ALA A 147 -26.89 24.32 -5.21
CA ALA A 147 -27.23 25.07 -3.98
C ALA A 147 -28.62 25.74 -4.05
N ASP A 148 -29.13 25.92 -5.26
CA ASP A 148 -30.47 26.41 -5.60
C ASP A 148 -31.56 25.32 -5.57
N GLY A 149 -31.19 24.06 -5.37
CA GLY A 149 -32.12 22.93 -5.38
C GLY A 149 -32.38 22.36 -6.78
N GLU A 150 -31.74 22.86 -7.83
CA GLU A 150 -31.92 22.34 -9.19
C GLU A 150 -30.96 21.20 -9.52
N CYS A 151 -31.39 20.27 -10.37
CA CYS A 151 -30.53 19.19 -10.85
C CYS A 151 -29.48 19.75 -11.82
N LEU A 152 -28.19 19.50 -11.52
CA LEU A 152 -27.08 19.99 -12.35
C LEU A 152 -26.82 19.14 -13.59
N GLY A 153 -27.70 18.20 -13.93
CA GLY A 153 -27.57 17.32 -15.10
C GLY A 153 -26.33 16.41 -15.07
N ARG A 154 -25.78 16.15 -13.88
CA ARG A 154 -24.63 15.25 -13.66
C ARG A 154 -24.85 14.39 -12.43
N THR A 155 -24.20 13.23 -12.39
CA THR A 155 -24.24 12.31 -11.25
C THR A 155 -22.99 12.42 -10.39
N GLU A 156 -23.05 11.98 -9.12
CA GLU A 156 -21.85 11.99 -8.24
C GLU A 156 -20.75 11.02 -8.72
N SER A 157 -21.11 10.06 -9.56
CA SER A 157 -20.19 9.12 -10.23
C SER A 157 -20.76 8.72 -11.58
N ALA A 158 -20.02 9.09 -12.63
CA ALA A 158 -20.31 8.80 -14.02
C ALA A 158 -19.12 8.07 -14.65
N TRP A 159 -19.40 7.18 -15.59
CA TRP A 159 -18.40 6.53 -16.42
C TRP A 159 -18.29 7.29 -17.73
N PHE A 160 -17.08 7.53 -18.22
CA PHE A 160 -16.85 8.24 -19.48
C PHE A 160 -16.08 7.34 -20.44
N SER A 161 -16.43 7.43 -21.72
CA SER A 161 -15.67 6.79 -22.80
C SER A 161 -14.32 7.48 -23.01
N GLU A 162 -13.46 6.88 -23.83
CA GLU A 162 -12.20 7.49 -24.27
C GLU A 162 -12.37 8.84 -25.00
N HIS A 163 -13.57 9.12 -25.51
CA HIS A 163 -13.92 10.39 -26.15
C HIS A 163 -14.53 11.42 -25.18
N GLY A 164 -14.62 11.11 -23.89
CA GLY A 164 -15.18 12.02 -22.87
C GLY A 164 -16.71 12.10 -22.85
N THR A 165 -17.40 11.17 -23.52
CA THR A 165 -18.86 11.06 -23.45
C THR A 165 -19.30 10.18 -22.28
N GLU A 166 -20.32 10.60 -21.53
CA GLU A 166 -20.86 9.79 -20.43
C GLU A 166 -21.48 8.49 -20.97
N MET A 167 -21.08 7.37 -20.40
CA MET A 167 -21.61 6.06 -20.72
C MET A 167 -22.93 5.83 -19.98
N THR A 168 -23.96 5.47 -20.73
CA THR A 168 -25.24 4.99 -20.20
C THR A 168 -25.20 3.45 -20.13
N LEU A 169 -25.79 2.88 -19.08
CA LEU A 169 -25.90 1.42 -18.91
C LEU A 169 -27.00 0.87 -19.82
#